data_AF-E2AKP4-F1
#
_entry.id   AF-E2AKP4-F1
#
_cell.length_a   1.000
_cell.length_b   1.000
_cell.length_c   1.000
_cell.angle_alpha   90.00
_cell.angle_beta   90.00
_cell.angle_gamma   90.00
#
_symmetry.space_group_name_H-M   'P 1'
#
loop_
_entity.id
_entity.type
_entity.pdbx_description
1 polymer ?
#
loop_
_entity_poly.entity_id
_entity_poly.type
_entity_poly.pdbx_seq_one_letter_code
_entity_poly.pdbx_strand_id
1 'polypeptide(L)'
;YSVVEFEDGLQVIPNIWLSADFKYAFWPHYTNNKRYEKAVKLMELPECTWLEHPIKRIFGKFSSYKKARKKLKDAEDLSDINSCTDTEKYLKETRKIRAAKAKSDSSN
;
A
#
# COMPACT_ATOMS: atom_id res chain seq x y z
N TYR A 1 1.74 3.53 8.39
CA TYR A 1 2.06 2.35 7.59
C TYR A 1 1.63 2.61 6.17
N SER A 2 2.53 2.52 5.21
CA SER A 2 2.25 2.70 3.80
C SER A 2 2.49 1.38 3.08
N VAL A 3 1.58 1.06 2.15
CA VAL A 3 1.75 -0.06 1.23
C VAL A 3 2.43 0.48 0.00
N VAL A 4 3.64 0.01 -0.25
CA VAL A 4 4.52 0.47 -1.32
C VAL A 4 4.94 -0.73 -2.16
N GLU A 5 5.07 -0.51 -3.46
CA GLU A 5 5.59 -1.47 -4.41
C GLU A 5 6.98 -1.02 -4.83
N PHE A 6 7.94 -1.89 -4.57
CA PHE A 6 9.31 -1.77 -4.99
C PHE A 6 9.54 -2.63 -6.24
N GLU A 7 10.75 -2.59 -6.77
CA GLU A 7 11.17 -3.51 -7.83
C GLU A 7 11.08 -4.98 -7.41
N ASP A 8 11.40 -5.28 -6.16
CA ASP A 8 11.39 -6.62 -5.59
C ASP A 8 10.00 -7.10 -5.14
N GLY A 9 8.98 -6.22 -5.19
CA GLY A 9 7.59 -6.55 -4.85
C GLY A 9 6.90 -5.58 -3.88
N LEU A 10 5.73 -6.00 -3.39
CA LEU A 10 4.88 -5.22 -2.48
C LEU A 10 5.32 -5.38 -1.03
N GLN A 11 5.34 -4.27 -0.28
CA GLN A 11 5.77 -4.28 1.11
C GLN A 11 5.09 -3.20 1.96
N VAL A 12 4.99 -3.45 3.27
CA VAL A 12 4.47 -2.47 4.24
C VAL A 12 5.61 -1.85 5.03
N ILE A 13 5.73 -0.52 4.95
CA ILE A 13 6.70 0.28 5.71
C ILE A 13 6.01 1.33 6.58
N PRO A 14 6.64 1.87 7.63
CA PRO A 14 6.14 3.04 8.32
C PRO A 14 6.27 4.29 7.45
N ASN A 15 5.41 5.28 7.68
CA ASN A 15 5.34 6.47 6.81
C ASN A 15 6.58 7.35 6.91
N ILE A 16 7.27 7.29 8.05
CA ILE A 16 8.49 8.03 8.32
C ILE A 16 9.69 7.56 7.49
N TRP A 17 9.62 6.38 6.88
CA TRP A 17 10.67 5.87 5.99
C TRP A 17 10.49 6.38 4.57
N LEU A 18 9.37 7.02 4.26
CA LEU A 18 9.14 7.63 2.95
C LEU A 18 9.90 8.95 2.88
N SER A 19 10.53 9.19 1.73
CA SER A 19 11.00 10.51 1.35
C SER A 19 9.85 11.52 1.29
N ALA A 20 10.19 12.80 1.45
CA ALA A 20 9.23 13.90 1.32
C ALA A 20 8.53 13.89 -0.06
N ASP A 21 9.25 13.48 -1.10
CA ASP A 21 8.77 13.42 -2.48
C ASP A 21 8.05 12.10 -2.82
N PHE A 22 8.01 11.14 -1.90
CA PHE A 22 7.42 9.81 -2.08
C PHE A 22 8.00 9.00 -3.26
N LYS A 23 9.19 9.37 -3.74
CA LYS A 23 9.88 8.70 -4.86
C LYS A 23 10.73 7.52 -4.41
N TYR A 24 11.25 7.59 -3.19
CA TYR A 24 12.10 6.56 -2.58
C TYR A 24 11.74 6.37 -1.11
N ALA A 25 12.09 5.20 -0.58
CA ALA A 25 11.98 4.87 0.83
C ALA A 25 13.35 4.49 1.40
N PHE A 26 13.61 4.88 2.63
CA PHE A 26 14.79 4.45 3.37
C PHE A 26 14.56 3.04 3.91
N TRP A 27 15.50 2.14 3.63
CA TRP A 27 15.42 0.74 4.01
C TRP A 27 16.62 0.34 4.88
N PRO A 28 16.39 -0.29 6.04
CA PRO A 28 17.49 -0.73 6.88
C PRO A 28 18.16 -2.00 6.32
N HIS A 29 19.48 -2.08 6.42
CA HIS A 29 20.29 -3.27 6.12
C HIS A 29 20.17 -4.39 7.18
N TYR A 30 18.97 -4.62 7.70
CA TYR A 30 18.75 -5.66 8.72
C TYR A 30 18.61 -7.03 8.06
N THR A 31 19.53 -7.93 8.35
CA THR A 31 19.42 -9.36 7.99
C THR A 31 18.42 -10.11 8.87
N ASN A 32 18.00 -9.52 10.01
CA ASN A 32 17.11 -10.15 10.97
C ASN A 32 15.67 -9.60 10.88
N ASN A 33 14.73 -10.46 10.50
CA ASN A 33 13.32 -10.11 10.34
C ASN A 33 12.66 -9.62 11.65
N LYS A 34 13.07 -10.14 12.82
CA LYS A 34 12.56 -9.66 14.13
C LYS A 34 12.96 -8.20 14.39
N ARG A 35 14.16 -7.79 13.97
CA ARG A 35 14.63 -6.40 14.10
C ARG A 35 13.86 -5.49 13.16
N TYR A 36 13.63 -5.92 11.92
CA TYR A 36 12.78 -5.22 10.96
C TYR A 36 11.37 -5.00 11.52
N GLU A 37 10.69 -6.04 12.00
CA GLU A 37 9.35 -5.91 12.58
C GLU A 37 9.32 -4.92 13.76
N LYS A 38 10.35 -4.94 14.61
CA LYS A 38 10.45 -4.03 15.74
C LYS A 38 10.62 -2.58 15.26
N ALA A 39 11.49 -2.33 14.29
CA ALA A 39 11.69 -1.01 13.71
C ALA A 39 10.41 -0.46 13.05
N VAL A 40 9.68 -1.30 12.32
CA VAL A 40 8.39 -0.96 11.72
C VAL A 40 7.33 -0.64 12.77
N LYS A 41 7.23 -1.47 13.83
CA LYS A 41 6.27 -1.26 14.94
C LYS A 41 6.59 0.00 15.76
N LEU A 42 7.87 0.29 15.96
CA LEU A 42 8.32 1.46 16.72
C LEU A 42 8.36 2.74 15.88
N MET A 43 8.17 2.64 14.56
CA MET A 43 8.41 3.77 13.66
C MET A 43 9.79 4.39 13.93
N GLU A 44 10.81 3.54 13.90
CA GLU A 44 12.21 3.96 14.09
C GLU A 44 12.62 4.90 12.96
N LEU A 45 13.16 6.08 13.31
CA LEU A 45 13.58 7.07 12.34
C LEU A 45 14.66 6.48 11.42
N PRO A 46 14.60 6.76 10.12
CA PRO A 46 15.63 6.31 9.20
C PRO A 46 16.98 6.93 9.59
N GLU A 47 18.00 6.09 9.68
CA GLU A 47 19.38 6.54 9.91
C GLU A 47 20.07 6.82 8.58
N CYS A 48 21.12 7.64 8.61
CA CYS A 48 21.93 7.98 7.43
C CYS A 48 22.61 6.75 6.78
N THR A 49 22.64 5.62 7.48
CA THR A 49 23.20 4.34 7.03
C THR A 49 22.22 3.52 6.20
N TRP A 50 20.94 3.90 6.16
CA TRP A 50 19.91 3.17 5.43
C TRP A 50 19.98 3.49 3.94
N LEU A 51 19.71 2.49 3.11
CA LEU A 51 19.72 2.67 1.66
C LEU A 51 18.40 3.23 1.17
N GLU A 52 18.48 4.03 0.12
CA GLU A 52 17.30 4.56 -0.57
C GLU A 52 16.86 3.57 -1.64
N HIS A 53 15.64 3.08 -1.52
CA HIS A 53 15.03 2.20 -2.52
C HIS A 53 13.96 2.95 -3.31
N PRO A 54 14.04 2.96 -4.66
CA PRO A 54 13.05 3.62 -5.50
C PRO A 54 11.69 2.94 -5.40
N ILE A 55 10.65 3.73 -5.20
CA ILE A 55 9.26 3.26 -5.11
C ILE A 55 8.66 3.27 -6.52
N LYS A 56 8.14 2.13 -6.97
CA LYS A 56 7.37 2.03 -8.22
C LYS A 56 5.97 2.62 -8.04
N ARG A 57 5.30 2.27 -6.94
CA ARG A 57 3.93 2.72 -6.67
C ARG A 57 3.59 2.74 -5.19
N ILE A 58 2.72 3.67 -4.78
CA ILE A 58 2.15 3.71 -3.43
C ILE A 58 0.65 3.42 -3.52
N PHE A 59 0.20 2.37 -2.84
CA PHE A 59 -1.21 1.96 -2.82
C PHE A 59 -2.04 2.75 -1.80
N GLY A 60 -1.38 3.24 -0.74
CA GLY A 60 -2.01 4.11 0.24
C GLY A 60 -1.29 4.13 1.59
N LYS A 61 -1.71 5.10 2.42
CA LYS A 61 -1.23 5.26 3.80
C LYS A 61 -2.33 4.85 4.78
N PHE A 62 -1.94 4.13 5.82
CA PHE A 62 -2.80 3.51 6.81
C PHE A 62 -2.26 3.78 8.22
N SER A 63 -3.17 4.01 9.17
CA SER A 63 -2.85 4.18 10.59
C SER A 63 -2.55 2.85 11.30
N SER A 64 -3.09 1.74 10.80
CA SER A 64 -2.94 0.41 11.41
C SER A 64 -2.18 -0.55 10.52
N TYR A 65 -1.19 -1.25 11.09
CA TYR A 65 -0.43 -2.28 10.40
C TYR A 65 -1.33 -3.40 9.84
N LYS A 66 -2.34 -3.83 10.61
CA LYS A 66 -3.30 -4.85 10.15
C LYS A 66 -4.06 -4.41 8.89
N LYS A 67 -4.47 -3.14 8.84
CA LYS A 67 -5.15 -2.57 7.66
C LYS A 67 -4.21 -2.51 6.45
N ALA A 68 -2.97 -2.05 6.66
CA ALA A 68 -1.96 -2.02 5.61
C ALA A 68 -1.66 -3.42 5.06
N ARG A 69 -1.50 -4.42 5.94
CA ARG A 69 -1.20 -5.81 5.55
C ARG A 69 -2.35 -6.49 4.82
N LYS A 70 -3.60 -6.19 5.19
CA LYS A 70 -4.77 -6.62 4.41
C LYS A 70 -4.74 -6.01 3.01
N LYS A 71 -4.47 -4.70 2.92
CA LYS A 71 -4.42 -4.00 1.64
C LYS A 71 -3.24 -4.45 0.76
N LEU A 72 -2.11 -4.82 1.36
CA LEU A 72 -0.99 -5.44 0.66
C LEU A 72 -1.44 -6.74 0.00
N LYS A 73 -2.11 -7.62 0.74
CA LYS A 73 -2.64 -8.88 0.16
C LYS A 73 -3.64 -8.62 -0.96
N ASP A 74 -4.58 -7.69 -0.75
CA ASP A 74 -5.52 -7.28 -1.79
C ASP A 74 -4.79 -6.71 -3.04
N ALA A 75 -3.64 -6.06 -2.86
CA ALA A 75 -2.83 -5.51 -3.95
C ALA A 75 -2.01 -6.58 -4.67
N GLU A 76 -1.48 -7.57 -3.95
CA GLU A 76 -0.83 -8.75 -4.52
C GLU A 76 -1.83 -9.52 -5.40
N ASP A 77 -3.00 -9.85 -4.86
CA ASP A 77 -4.06 -10.55 -5.59
C ASP A 77 -4.51 -9.75 -6.84
N LEU A 78 -4.64 -8.43 -6.71
CA LEU A 78 -5.02 -7.56 -7.83
C LEU A 78 -3.90 -7.42 -8.88
N SER A 79 -2.63 -7.40 -8.47
CA SER A 79 -1.49 -7.35 -9.40
C SER A 79 -1.41 -8.61 -10.25
N ASP A 80 -1.67 -9.77 -9.64
CA ASP A 80 -1.72 -11.05 -10.32
C ASP A 80 -2.89 -11.12 -11.32
N ILE A 81 -4.06 -10.60 -10.92
CA ILE A 81 -5.24 -10.52 -11.80
C ILE A 81 -5.06 -9.50 -12.94
N ASN A 82 -4.43 -8.35 -12.68
CA ASN A 82 -4.22 -7.31 -13.69
C ASN A 82 -3.16 -7.67 -14.73
N SER A 83 -2.29 -8.64 -14.44
CA SER A 83 -1.47 -9.28 -15.47
C SER A 83 -2.32 -9.91 -16.59
N CYS A 84 -3.57 -10.27 -16.28
CA CYS A 84 -4.48 -10.91 -17.23
C CYS A 84 -5.44 -9.95 -17.97
N THR A 85 -5.88 -8.80 -17.45
CA THR A 85 -6.83 -7.91 -18.19
C THR A 85 -7.02 -6.51 -17.59
N ASP A 86 -6.90 -5.47 -18.42
CA ASP A 86 -7.70 -4.21 -18.51
C ASP A 86 -8.25 -3.60 -17.18
N THR A 87 -7.39 -3.33 -16.21
CA THR A 87 -7.72 -2.79 -14.86
C THR A 87 -8.59 -1.53 -14.82
N GLU A 88 -8.60 -0.73 -15.89
CA GLU A 88 -9.21 0.60 -15.85
C GLU A 88 -10.75 0.58 -15.82
N LYS A 89 -11.38 -0.55 -16.15
CA LYS A 89 -12.85 -0.71 -16.15
C LYS A 89 -13.44 -0.94 -14.76
N TYR A 90 -12.78 -1.71 -13.89
CA TYR A 90 -13.37 -2.16 -12.62
C TYR A 90 -13.61 -1.02 -11.60
N LEU A 91 -12.71 -0.03 -11.54
CA LEU A 91 -12.87 1.14 -10.66
C LEU A 91 -13.98 2.10 -11.14
N LYS A 92 -14.27 2.12 -12.45
CA LYS A 92 -15.34 2.96 -13.03
C LYS A 92 -16.72 2.30 -12.89
N GLU A 93 -16.82 0.98 -12.98
CA GLU A 93 -18.11 0.27 -12.82
C GLU A 93 -18.66 0.27 -11.40
N THR A 94 -17.81 0.09 -10.39
CA THR A 94 -18.26 0.06 -8.98
C THR A 94 -18.87 1.40 -8.51
N ARG A 95 -18.47 2.54 -9.10
CA ARG A 95 -19.09 3.85 -8.83
C ARG A 95 -20.49 3.97 -9.42
N LYS A 96 -20.74 3.42 -10.61
CA LYS A 96 -22.05 3.49 -11.28
C LYS A 96 -23.10 2.67 -10.52
N ILE A 97 -22.72 1.51 -9.99
CA ILE A 97 -23.67 0.60 -9.33
C ILE A 97 -24.18 1.17 -7.99
N ARG A 98 -23.34 1.87 -7.22
CA ARG A 98 -23.78 2.47 -5.94
C ARG A 98 -24.71 3.67 -6.10
N ALA A 99 -24.56 4.46 -7.16
CA ALA A 99 -25.44 5.60 -7.42
C ALA A 99 -26.85 5.18 -7.87
N ALA A 100 -26.98 3.99 -8.47
CA ALA A 100 -28.26 3.49 -8.96
C ALA A 100 -29.21 2.99 -7.86
N LYS A 101 -28.70 2.56 -6.69
CA LYS A 101 -29.54 2.04 -5.58
C LYS A 101 -30.19 3.11 -4.70
N ALA A 102 -29.88 4.39 -4.90
CA ALA A 102 -30.37 5.48 -4.04
C ALA A 102 -31.68 6.12 -4.52
N LYS A 103 -32.36 5.57 -5.54
CA LYS A 103 -33.63 6.10 -6.06
C LYS A 103 -34.67 5.02 -6.32
N SER A 104 -35.19 4.41 -5.26
CA SER A 104 -36.53 3.79 -5.28
C SER A 104 -36.93 3.39 -3.85
N ASP A 105 -37.27 4.37 -3.03
CA ASP A 105 -38.23 4.14 -1.94
C ASP A 105 -38.92 5.48 -1.64
N SER A 106 -39.93 5.79 -2.46
CA SER A 106 -40.98 6.73 -2.13
C SER A 106 -42.24 6.31 -2.85
N SER A 107 -43.31 6.19 -2.03
CA SER A 107 -44.72 6.07 -2.39
C SER A 107 -45.14 4.66 -2.85
N ASN A 108 -46.23 4.06 -2.36
CA ASN A 108 -47.41 4.57 -1.66
C ASN A 108 -48.06 3.45 -0.84
#